data_AF-A0A7K7BED5-F1
#
_entry.id   AF-A0A7K7BED5-F1
#
_cell.length_a   1.000
_cell.length_b   1.000
_cell.length_c   1.000
_cell.angle_alpha   90.00
_cell.angle_beta   90.00
_cell.angle_gamma   90.00
#
_symmetry.space_group_name_H-M   'P 1'
#
loop_
_entity.id
_entity.type
_entity.pdbx_description
1 polymer ?
#
loop_
_entity_poly.entity_id
_entity_poly.type
_entity_poly.pdbx_seq_one_letter_code
_entity_poly.pdbx_strand_id
1 'polypeptide(L)'
;LTTMPFFLWPQQGALKGPGRYLFPILMNHTTREVVEIWDHVSSAIQQELLQKKGIHITGLGTFGVLRQELLVGKNEHLPVDKPVFQLSQNVGKIDCLDYVRQSIADFMPVVPLEYSKLALHMENMQEVVKNCIKLTLLCLSRCISKGLNIDFSFRNMGVLSIRGKKVKMRFYEKFAFSVDATGNLEEVVTNVSCTLLT
;
A
#
# COMPACT_ATOMS: atom_id res chain seq x y z
N LEU A 1 18.55 11.59 -18.41
CA LEU A 1 19.35 10.42 -18.00
C LEU A 1 19.31 10.32 -16.49
N THR A 2 18.28 9.66 -15.95
CA THR A 2 18.24 9.23 -14.56
C THR A 2 17.25 8.08 -14.49
N THR A 3 17.79 6.87 -14.61
CA THR A 3 17.08 5.60 -14.52
C THR A 3 16.59 5.41 -13.08
N MET A 4 15.27 5.46 -12.88
CA MET A 4 14.64 5.06 -11.62
C MET A 4 14.58 3.53 -11.53
N PRO A 5 14.88 2.89 -10.39
CA PRO A 5 14.90 1.45 -10.30
C PRO A 5 13.46 0.91 -10.22
N PHE A 6 13.13 0.00 -11.15
CA PHE A 6 11.92 -0.80 -11.17
C PHE A 6 11.87 -1.74 -9.95
N PHE A 7 11.27 -1.30 -8.84
CA PHE A 7 11.01 -2.14 -7.67
C PHE A 7 9.64 -2.82 -7.78
N LEU A 8 9.56 -3.74 -8.74
CA LEU A 8 8.62 -4.87 -8.81
C LEU A 8 9.25 -5.97 -9.69
N TRP A 9 10.51 -6.30 -9.43
CA TRP A 9 11.15 -7.46 -10.06
C TRP A 9 12.23 -8.02 -9.14
N PRO A 10 12.37 -9.35 -9.00
CA PRO A 10 13.46 -9.93 -8.24
C PRO A 10 14.80 -9.45 -8.79
N GLN A 11 15.64 -8.91 -7.91
CA GLN A 11 17.03 -8.54 -8.19
C GLN A 11 17.71 -9.71 -8.91
N GLN A 12 18.30 -9.44 -10.08
CA GLN A 12 19.09 -10.40 -10.85
C GLN A 12 20.28 -10.84 -9.99
N GLY A 13 20.11 -11.94 -9.27
CA GLY A 13 21.11 -12.46 -8.34
C GLY A 13 20.61 -13.58 -7.44
N ALA A 14 19.30 -13.68 -7.19
CA ALA A 14 18.72 -14.68 -6.29
C ALA A 14 17.77 -15.69 -6.96
N LEU A 15 17.87 -15.89 -8.28
CA LEU A 15 17.10 -16.90 -9.00
C LEU A 15 18.02 -17.79 -9.84
N LYS A 16 18.82 -18.63 -9.16
CA LYS A 16 19.30 -19.88 -9.75
C LYS A 16 18.25 -20.97 -9.48
N GLY A 17 17.20 -20.96 -10.28
CA GLY A 17 16.11 -21.94 -10.28
C GLY A 17 15.28 -21.75 -11.55
N PRO A 18 14.76 -22.83 -12.16
CA PRO A 18 14.27 -22.80 -13.54
C PRO A 18 13.12 -21.79 -13.65
N GLY A 19 13.27 -20.89 -14.62
CA GLY A 19 12.42 -19.72 -14.80
C GLY A 19 10.97 -20.04 -15.12
N ARG A 20 10.18 -18.96 -15.12
CA ARG A 20 8.77 -18.87 -15.54
C ARG A 20 7.74 -19.38 -14.53
N TYR A 21 7.52 -18.59 -13.48
CA TYR A 21 6.26 -18.65 -12.72
C TYR A 21 5.49 -17.31 -12.76
N LEU A 22 5.59 -16.58 -13.88
CA LEU A 22 4.52 -15.65 -14.26
C LEU A 22 3.39 -16.51 -14.82
N PHE A 23 2.27 -16.52 -14.11
CA PHE A 23 1.12 -17.37 -14.43
C PHE A 23 0.64 -17.14 -15.87
N PRO A 24 0.27 -18.20 -16.62
CA PRO A 24 -0.15 -18.15 -18.03
C PRO A 24 -1.36 -17.26 -18.38
N ILE A 25 -1.92 -16.47 -17.45
CA ILE A 25 -3.16 -15.68 -17.67
C ILE A 25 -2.98 -14.19 -17.34
N LEU A 26 -1.86 -13.79 -16.72
CA LEU A 26 -1.33 -12.44 -16.96
C LEU A 26 -0.97 -12.23 -18.45
N MET A 27 -1.08 -13.27 -19.28
CA MET A 27 -0.77 -13.25 -20.72
C MET A 27 -1.79 -12.51 -21.59
N ASN A 28 -2.96 -12.10 -21.07
CA ASN A 28 -3.93 -11.33 -21.85
C ASN A 28 -3.78 -9.81 -21.68
N HIS A 29 -3.03 -9.36 -20.66
CA HIS A 29 -2.73 -7.96 -20.40
C HIS A 29 -1.23 -7.78 -20.36
N THR A 30 -0.70 -6.77 -21.03
CA THR A 30 0.74 -6.53 -20.96
C THR A 30 1.15 -6.21 -19.52
N THR A 31 2.40 -6.50 -19.12
CA THR A 31 2.95 -6.09 -17.80
C THR A 31 2.69 -4.61 -17.53
N ARG A 32 2.65 -3.79 -18.58
CA ARG A 32 2.32 -2.37 -18.55
C ARG A 32 0.89 -2.10 -18.10
N GLU A 33 -0.10 -2.79 -18.63
CA GLU A 33 -1.52 -2.62 -18.25
C GLU A 33 -1.75 -2.97 -16.78
N VAL A 34 -1.11 -4.02 -16.27
CA VAL A 34 -1.20 -4.39 -14.85
C VAL A 34 -0.64 -3.28 -13.97
N VAL A 35 0.51 -2.70 -14.35
CA VAL A 35 1.11 -1.56 -13.64
C VAL A 35 0.20 -0.35 -13.70
N GLU A 36 -0.33 -0.01 -14.87
CA GLU A 36 -1.27 1.11 -15.04
C GLU A 36 -2.53 0.93 -14.18
N ILE A 37 -3.09 -0.28 -14.08
CA ILE A 37 -4.23 -0.55 -13.20
C ILE A 37 -3.86 -0.30 -11.73
N TRP A 38 -2.72 -0.81 -11.26
CA TRP A 38 -2.29 -0.59 -9.87
C TRP A 38 -1.87 0.86 -9.58
N ASP A 39 -1.45 1.61 -10.59
CA ASP A 39 -1.24 3.06 -10.50
C ASP A 39 -2.57 3.79 -10.28
N HIS A 40 -3.62 3.43 -11.02
CA HIS A 40 -4.96 3.97 -10.79
C HIS A 40 -5.51 3.58 -9.42
N VAL A 41 -5.31 2.33 -8.98
CA VAL A 41 -5.67 1.89 -7.62
C VAL A 41 -4.95 2.74 -6.57
N SER A 42 -3.64 2.95 -6.74
CA SER A 42 -2.84 3.77 -5.82
C SER A 42 -3.35 5.21 -5.76
N SER A 43 -3.72 5.78 -6.91
CA SER A 43 -4.32 7.12 -6.97
C SER A 43 -5.68 7.16 -6.27
N ALA A 44 -6.54 6.18 -6.51
CA ALA A 44 -7.87 6.12 -5.88
C ALA A 44 -7.78 6.03 -4.35
N ILE A 45 -6.86 5.21 -3.82
CA ILE A 45 -6.63 5.12 -2.36
C ILE A 45 -6.20 6.49 -1.80
N GLN A 46 -5.26 7.16 -2.48
CA GLN A 46 -4.79 8.49 -2.06
C GLN A 46 -5.96 9.47 -2.00
N GLN A 47 -6.76 9.57 -3.06
CA GLN A 47 -7.88 10.52 -3.12
C GLN A 47 -8.92 10.28 -2.02
N GLU A 48 -9.29 9.02 -1.77
CA GLU A 48 -10.30 8.69 -0.76
C GLU A 48 -9.78 8.96 0.65
N LEU A 49 -8.50 8.67 0.94
CA LEU A 49 -7.89 8.99 2.24
C LEU A 49 -7.79 10.50 2.50
N LEU A 50 -7.48 11.29 1.47
CA LEU A 50 -7.50 12.77 1.57
C LEU A 50 -8.91 13.29 1.87
N GLN A 51 -9.95 12.60 1.40
CA GLN A 51 -11.35 12.87 1.72
C GLN A 51 -11.79 12.26 3.07
N LYS A 52 -10.87 11.79 3.90
CA LYS A 52 -11.14 11.14 5.19
C LYS A 52 -12.07 9.93 5.05
N LYS A 53 -11.86 9.12 4.00
CA LYS A 53 -12.53 7.83 3.78
C LYS A 53 -11.49 6.73 3.67
N GLY A 54 -11.69 5.65 4.42
CA GLY A 54 -10.87 4.46 4.33
C GLY A 54 -11.25 3.62 3.13
N ILE A 55 -10.29 2.87 2.58
CA ILE A 55 -10.49 2.01 1.42
C ILE A 55 -10.16 0.57 1.77
N HIS A 56 -11.15 -0.31 1.62
CA HIS A 56 -10.98 -1.74 1.77
C HIS A 56 -10.75 -2.41 0.41
N ILE A 57 -9.66 -3.19 0.33
CA ILE A 57 -9.34 -4.03 -0.83
C ILE A 57 -9.47 -5.49 -0.42
N THR A 58 -10.51 -6.14 -0.93
CA THR A 58 -10.78 -7.55 -0.67
C THR A 58 -9.61 -8.42 -1.09
N GLY A 59 -9.14 -9.28 -0.18
CA GLY A 59 -7.98 -10.15 -0.42
C GLY A 59 -6.62 -9.49 -0.15
N LEU A 60 -6.62 -8.26 0.35
CA LEU A 60 -5.40 -7.56 0.77
C LEU A 60 -5.55 -7.00 2.19
N GLY A 61 -6.37 -5.97 2.37
CA GLY A 61 -6.45 -5.21 3.62
C GLY A 61 -7.18 -3.88 3.45
N THR A 62 -7.08 -3.04 4.47
CA THR A 62 -7.75 -1.74 4.54
C THR A 62 -6.72 -0.64 4.70
N PHE A 63 -6.79 0.38 3.84
CA PHE A 63 -6.07 1.62 4.01
C PHE A 63 -6.94 2.60 4.79
N GLY A 64 -6.34 3.32 5.73
CA GLY A 64 -7.05 4.31 6.53
C GLY A 64 -6.15 5.38 7.11
N VAL A 65 -6.75 6.22 7.94
CA VAL A 65 -6.07 7.25 8.72
C VAL A 65 -6.19 6.88 10.19
N LEU A 66 -5.08 6.98 10.92
CA LEU A 66 -5.06 6.92 12.37
C LEU A 66 -4.78 8.33 12.89
N ARG A 67 -5.65 8.85 13.74
CA ARG A 67 -5.39 10.06 14.51
C ARG A 67 -4.66 9.69 15.79
N GLN A 68 -3.52 10.33 16.02
CA GLN A 68 -2.68 10.14 17.21
C GLN A 68 -2.33 11.51 17.79
N GLU A 69 -2.13 11.58 19.09
CA GLU A 69 -1.57 12.77 19.74
C GLU A 69 -0.08 12.58 19.95
N LEU A 70 0.72 13.49 19.38
CA LEU A 70 2.16 13.53 19.57
C LEU A 70 2.50 14.47 20.72
N LEU A 71 3.33 14.00 21.65
CA LEU A 71 3.94 14.84 22.67
C LEU A 71 5.08 15.64 22.04
N VAL A 72 4.92 16.96 21.94
CA VAL A 72 5.92 17.87 21.36
C VAL A 72 6.69 18.63 22.45
N GLY A 73 6.17 18.66 23.68
CA GLY A 73 6.78 19.33 24.83
C GLY A 73 6.34 18.74 26.17
N LYS A 74 6.55 19.48 27.27
CA LYS A 74 6.27 18.98 28.63
C LYS A 74 4.80 18.68 28.93
N ASN A 75 3.86 19.20 28.13
CA ASN A 75 2.41 18.89 28.21
C ASN A 75 1.66 19.30 26.92
N GLU A 76 2.38 19.51 25.80
CA GLU A 76 1.77 19.91 24.54
C GLU A 76 1.54 18.68 23.67
N HIS A 77 0.26 18.42 23.41
CA HIS A 77 -0.21 17.33 22.57
C HIS A 77 -0.67 17.90 21.24
N LEU A 78 -0.01 17.47 20.18
CA LEU A 78 -0.33 17.89 18.83
C LEU A 78 -1.03 16.73 18.11
N PRO A 79 -2.30 16.89 17.72
CA PRO A 79 -2.98 15.83 17.00
C PRO A 79 -2.42 15.75 15.58
N VAL A 80 -2.13 14.52 15.16
CA VAL A 80 -1.56 14.20 13.85
C VAL A 80 -2.34 13.06 13.23
N ASP A 81 -2.69 13.23 11.96
CA ASP A 81 -3.26 12.17 11.14
C ASP A 81 -2.16 11.46 10.35
N LYS A 82 -2.04 10.15 10.50
CA LYS A 82 -1.08 9.35 9.71
C LYS A 82 -1.79 8.28 8.88
N PRO A 83 -1.32 7.99 7.66
CA PRO A 83 -1.82 6.84 6.92
C PRO A 83 -1.46 5.55 7.62
N VAL A 84 -2.38 4.59 7.60
CA VAL A 84 -2.19 3.25 8.13
C VAL A 84 -2.69 2.21 7.13
N PHE A 85 -2.11 1.02 7.21
CA PHE A 85 -2.58 -0.15 6.49
C PHE A 85 -2.85 -1.28 7.47
N GLN A 86 -4.08 -1.76 7.47
CA GLN A 86 -4.53 -2.90 8.25
C GLN A 86 -4.59 -4.12 7.33
N LEU A 87 -3.69 -5.08 7.55
CA LEU A 87 -3.70 -6.34 6.83
C LEU A 87 -5.01 -7.10 7.09
N SER A 88 -5.61 -7.66 6.05
CA SER A 88 -6.81 -8.49 6.22
C SER A 88 -6.48 -9.74 7.04
N GLN A 89 -7.42 -10.16 7.90
CA GLN A 89 -7.22 -11.36 8.72
C GLN A 89 -7.02 -12.62 7.87
N ASN A 90 -7.68 -12.69 6.71
CA ASN A 90 -7.54 -13.80 5.78
C ASN A 90 -6.11 -13.93 5.25
N VAL A 91 -5.47 -12.81 4.92
CA VAL A 91 -4.06 -12.79 4.49
C VAL A 91 -3.13 -13.03 5.67
N GLY A 92 -3.42 -12.45 6.84
CA GLY A 92 -2.61 -12.66 8.06
C GLY A 92 -2.52 -14.12 8.50
N LYS A 93 -3.58 -14.91 8.26
CA LYS A 93 -3.58 -16.35 8.54
C LYS A 93 -2.73 -17.18 7.58
N ILE A 94 -2.39 -16.64 6.40
CA ILE A 94 -1.53 -17.33 5.44
C ILE A 94 -0.12 -17.38 6.03
N ASP A 95 0.40 -18.58 6.27
CA ASP A 95 1.75 -18.78 6.83
C ASP A 95 2.00 -18.08 8.20
N CYS A 96 0.94 -17.75 8.94
CA CYS A 96 0.99 -17.11 10.26
C CYS A 96 1.85 -15.82 10.25
N LEU A 97 1.45 -14.84 9.44
CA LEU A 97 2.17 -13.58 9.34
C LEU A 97 2.16 -12.80 10.66
N ASP A 98 3.31 -12.19 10.96
CA ASP A 98 3.50 -11.28 12.08
C ASP A 98 3.34 -9.84 11.58
N TYR A 99 2.36 -9.13 12.14
CA TYR A 99 2.05 -7.76 11.75
C TYR A 99 1.51 -6.95 12.92
N VAL A 100 1.92 -5.68 12.98
CA VAL A 100 1.38 -4.72 13.95
C VAL A 100 -0.05 -4.41 13.56
N ARG A 101 -0.99 -4.66 14.48
CA ARG A 101 -2.38 -4.24 14.29
C ARG A 101 -2.45 -2.72 14.34
N GLN A 102 -2.81 -2.14 13.20
CA GLN A 102 -3.14 -0.72 13.11
C GLN A 102 -4.63 -0.54 13.39
N SER A 103 -4.98 0.48 14.16
CA SER A 103 -6.35 0.98 14.27
C SER A 103 -6.57 2.06 13.22
N ILE A 104 -7.77 2.05 12.65
CA ILE A 104 -8.28 3.13 11.81
C ILE A 104 -9.11 4.04 12.71
N ALA A 105 -9.10 5.35 12.47
CA ALA A 105 -9.90 6.30 13.24
C ALA A 105 -11.38 5.89 13.24
N ASP A 106 -11.98 5.78 14.44
CA ASP A 106 -13.29 5.15 14.65
C ASP A 106 -14.43 5.82 13.86
N PHE A 107 -14.34 7.13 13.66
CA PHE A 107 -15.33 7.91 12.92
C PHE A 107 -15.13 7.90 11.40
N MET A 108 -14.06 7.27 10.91
CA MET A 108 -13.73 7.29 9.50
C MET A 108 -14.51 6.19 8.75
N PRO A 109 -15.39 6.54 7.79
CA PRO A 109 -16.09 5.53 7.01
C PRO A 109 -15.11 4.74 6.14
N VAL A 110 -15.27 3.42 6.09
CA VAL A 110 -14.48 2.53 5.24
C VAL A 110 -15.37 2.03 4.11
N VAL A 111 -14.97 2.31 2.86
CA VAL A 111 -15.69 1.88 1.66
C VAL A 111 -14.88 0.85 0.87
N PRO A 112 -15.51 -0.09 0.15
CA PRO A 112 -14.79 -0.99 -0.73
C PRO A 112 -14.18 -0.24 -1.92
N LEU A 113 -13.08 -0.76 -2.46
CA LEU A 113 -12.50 -0.25 -3.70
C LEU A 113 -13.52 -0.33 -4.85
N GLU A 114 -13.83 0.83 -5.43
CA GLU A 114 -14.85 0.97 -6.46
C GLU A 114 -14.26 0.82 -7.87
N TYR A 115 -14.42 -0.36 -8.48
CA TYR A 115 -13.81 -0.67 -9.78
C TYR A 115 -14.36 0.17 -10.94
N SER A 116 -15.59 0.68 -10.85
CA SER A 116 -16.20 1.57 -11.84
C SER A 116 -15.39 2.85 -12.03
N LYS A 117 -14.89 3.44 -10.93
CA LYS A 117 -14.04 4.64 -10.96
C LYS A 117 -12.66 4.38 -11.60
N LEU A 118 -12.20 3.13 -11.62
CA LEU A 118 -10.93 2.73 -12.21
C LEU A 118 -11.03 2.40 -13.70
N ALA A 119 -12.23 2.03 -14.15
CA ALA A 119 -12.51 1.64 -15.53
C ALA A 119 -12.84 2.87 -16.41
N LEU A 120 -11.86 3.76 -16.59
CA LEU A 120 -12.02 4.94 -17.45
C LEU A 120 -12.14 4.58 -18.94
N HIS A 121 -13.30 4.89 -19.55
CA HIS A 121 -13.52 5.08 -20.99
C HIS A 121 -13.77 3.87 -21.92
N MET A 122 -13.99 2.63 -21.46
CA MET A 122 -14.36 1.52 -22.36
C MET A 122 -15.35 0.53 -21.74
N GLU A 123 -16.28 0.01 -22.56
CA GLU A 123 -17.16 -1.11 -22.19
C GLU A 123 -16.35 -2.34 -21.78
N ASN A 124 -16.82 -3.10 -20.78
CA ASN A 124 -16.18 -4.30 -20.20
C ASN A 124 -14.86 -4.07 -19.45
N MET A 125 -14.35 -2.84 -19.36
CA MET A 125 -13.10 -2.57 -18.64
C MET A 125 -13.21 -2.78 -17.12
N GLN A 126 -14.40 -2.65 -16.54
CA GLN A 126 -14.60 -2.92 -15.12
C GLN A 126 -14.34 -4.38 -14.74
N GLU A 127 -14.79 -5.33 -15.57
CA GLU A 127 -14.55 -6.75 -15.35
C GLU A 127 -13.06 -7.08 -15.50
N VAL A 128 -12.42 -6.51 -16.52
CA VAL A 128 -10.97 -6.60 -16.74
C VAL A 128 -10.18 -6.10 -15.53
N VAL A 129 -10.47 -4.88 -15.04
CA VAL A 129 -9.79 -4.28 -13.89
C VAL A 129 -9.99 -5.13 -12.64
N LYS A 130 -11.25 -5.55 -12.38
CA LYS A 130 -11.59 -6.40 -11.24
C LYS A 130 -10.83 -7.73 -11.29
N ASN A 131 -10.79 -8.38 -12.46
CA ASN A 131 -10.10 -9.65 -12.65
C ASN A 131 -8.58 -9.48 -12.51
N CYS A 132 -8.00 -8.41 -13.06
CA CYS A 132 -6.57 -8.09 -12.93
C CYS A 132 -6.17 -7.93 -11.45
N ILE A 133 -6.93 -7.14 -10.68
CA ILE A 133 -6.68 -6.93 -9.25
C ILE A 133 -6.80 -8.25 -8.50
N LYS A 134 -7.89 -9.00 -8.73
CA LYS A 134 -8.12 -10.31 -8.11
C LYS A 134 -6.97 -11.28 -8.37
N LEU A 135 -6.54 -11.42 -9.63
CA LEU A 135 -5.45 -12.32 -10.01
C LEU A 135 -4.11 -11.90 -9.42
N THR A 136 -3.84 -10.59 -9.38
CA THR A 136 -2.63 -10.07 -8.74
C THR A 136 -2.60 -10.43 -7.25
N LEU A 137 -3.73 -10.26 -6.54
CA LEU A 137 -3.83 -10.61 -5.12
C LEU A 137 -3.77 -12.11 -4.85
N LEU A 138 -4.31 -12.95 -5.75
CA LEU A 138 -4.14 -14.39 -5.69
C LEU A 138 -2.66 -14.80 -5.86
N CYS A 139 -1.94 -14.14 -6.78
CA CYS A 139 -0.51 -14.33 -6.96
C CYS A 139 0.26 -13.94 -5.69
N LEU A 140 -0.05 -12.77 -5.12
CA LEU A 140 0.52 -12.29 -3.86
C LEU A 140 0.31 -13.31 -2.74
N SER A 141 -0.93 -13.77 -2.55
CA SER A 141 -1.30 -14.81 -1.58
C SER A 141 -0.46 -16.07 -1.74
N ARG A 142 -0.28 -16.56 -2.97
CA ARG A 142 0.54 -17.75 -3.24
C ARG A 142 2.03 -17.52 -2.93
N CYS A 143 2.56 -16.32 -3.21
CA CYS A 143 3.93 -15.97 -2.85
C CYS A 143 4.12 -15.96 -1.33
N ILE A 144 3.13 -15.44 -0.59
CA ILE A 144 3.10 -15.46 0.88
C ILE A 144 3.10 -16.90 1.39
N SER A 145 2.23 -17.78 0.88
CA SER A 145 2.17 -19.18 1.29
C SER A 145 3.47 -19.95 1.06
N LYS A 146 4.32 -19.48 0.15
CA LYS A 146 5.64 -20.05 -0.14
C LYS A 146 6.76 -19.43 0.70
N GLY A 147 6.46 -18.51 1.60
CA GLY A 147 7.43 -17.80 2.42
C GLY A 147 8.35 -16.88 1.60
N LEU A 148 7.93 -16.43 0.42
CA LEU A 148 8.75 -15.57 -0.43
C LEU A 148 8.85 -14.16 0.14
N ASN A 149 10.01 -13.54 -0.05
CA ASN A 149 10.21 -12.12 0.21
C ASN A 149 9.52 -11.30 -0.89
N ILE A 150 8.60 -10.42 -0.50
CA ILE A 150 7.75 -9.68 -1.44
C ILE A 150 7.84 -8.18 -1.15
N ASP A 151 8.02 -7.37 -2.18
CA ASP A 151 7.71 -5.94 -2.14
C ASP A 151 6.59 -5.66 -3.12
N PHE A 152 5.50 -5.11 -2.59
CA PHE A 152 4.34 -4.69 -3.36
C PHE A 152 4.25 -3.17 -3.30
N SER A 153 4.55 -2.53 -4.42
CA SER A 153 4.68 -1.08 -4.53
C SER A 153 3.35 -0.43 -4.93
N PHE A 154 2.96 0.61 -4.20
CA PHE A 154 1.85 1.50 -4.53
C PHE A 154 2.41 2.85 -4.96
N ARG A 155 2.15 3.23 -6.21
CA ARG A 155 2.76 4.41 -6.82
C ARG A 155 2.42 5.68 -6.04
N ASN A 156 3.46 6.46 -5.74
CA ASN A 156 3.40 7.68 -4.93
C ASN A 156 2.86 7.52 -3.50
N MET A 157 2.57 6.29 -3.05
CA MET A 157 1.96 6.05 -1.75
C MET A 157 2.90 5.33 -0.79
N GLY A 158 3.53 4.24 -1.23
CA GLY A 158 4.40 3.45 -0.37
C GLY A 158 4.66 2.04 -0.85
N VAL A 159 5.27 1.22 0.02
CA VAL A 159 5.62 -0.17 -0.27
C VAL A 159 5.18 -1.08 0.88
N LEU A 160 4.43 -2.14 0.54
CA LEU A 160 4.11 -3.25 1.41
C LEU A 160 5.20 -4.32 1.26
N SER A 161 5.98 -4.52 2.32
CA SER A 161 7.05 -5.51 2.34
C SER A 161 6.68 -6.70 3.23
N ILE A 162 6.94 -7.90 2.74
CA ILE A 162 6.84 -9.16 3.50
C ILE A 162 8.21 -9.81 3.52
N ARG A 163 8.77 -10.04 4.71
CA ARG A 163 10.09 -10.63 4.93
C ARG A 163 10.07 -11.55 6.14
N GLY A 164 10.39 -12.82 5.97
CA GLY A 164 10.43 -13.79 7.07
C GLY A 164 9.18 -13.72 7.96
N LYS A 165 8.00 -13.79 7.32
CA LYS A 165 6.64 -13.65 7.91
C LYS A 165 6.26 -12.27 8.46
N LYS A 166 7.19 -11.32 8.55
CA LYS A 166 6.89 -9.96 9.00
C LYS A 166 6.32 -9.13 7.88
N VAL A 167 5.19 -8.47 8.14
CA VAL A 167 4.54 -7.56 7.20
C VAL A 167 4.74 -6.12 7.66
N LYS A 168 5.23 -5.27 6.75
CA LYS A 168 5.43 -3.86 7.01
C LYS A 168 4.95 -3.03 5.82
N MET A 169 3.97 -2.16 6.05
CA MET A 169 3.66 -1.08 5.11
C MET A 169 4.52 0.14 5.45
N ARG A 170 5.25 0.66 4.48
CA ARG A 170 5.97 1.93 4.58
C ARG A 170 5.36 2.93 3.63
N PHE A 171 4.87 4.05 4.16
CA PHE A 171 4.37 5.16 3.35
C PHE A 171 5.51 6.11 2.99
N TYR A 172 5.44 6.70 1.80
CA TYR A 172 6.38 7.77 1.43
C TYR A 172 6.02 9.05 2.18
N GLU A 173 7.04 9.82 2.60
CA GLU A 173 6.88 11.03 3.40
C GLU A 173 5.92 12.02 2.76
N LYS A 174 6.10 12.32 1.48
CA LYS A 174 5.21 13.23 0.73
C LYS A 174 3.73 12.82 0.84
N PHE A 175 3.44 11.53 0.77
CA PHE A 175 2.08 11.05 0.93
C PHE A 175 1.62 11.10 2.39
N ALA A 176 2.46 10.67 3.33
CA ALA A 176 2.15 10.72 4.75
C ALA A 176 1.82 12.15 5.22
N PHE A 177 2.59 13.15 4.78
CA PHE A 177 2.33 14.56 5.07
C PHE A 177 1.03 15.05 4.42
N SER A 178 0.72 14.63 3.20
CA SER A 178 -0.54 15.03 2.55
C SER A 178 -1.81 14.56 3.28
N VAL A 179 -1.72 13.46 4.05
CA VAL A 179 -2.85 12.93 4.83
C VAL A 179 -3.11 13.79 6.08
N ASP A 180 -2.06 14.41 6.61
CA ASP A 180 -2.16 15.35 7.73
C ASP A 180 -2.50 16.76 7.24
N ALA A 181 -3.79 17.06 7.17
CA ALA A 181 -4.28 18.37 6.76
C ALA A 181 -3.80 19.53 7.68
N THR A 182 -3.31 19.23 8.88
CA THR A 182 -2.82 20.25 9.82
C THR A 182 -1.35 20.63 9.57
N GLY A 183 -0.58 19.82 8.85
CA GLY A 183 0.86 20.01 8.67
C GLY A 183 1.71 19.66 9.90
N ASN A 184 1.08 19.30 11.01
CA ASN A 184 1.72 18.98 12.28
C ASN A 184 2.74 17.85 12.16
N LEU A 185 2.45 16.83 11.34
CA LEU A 185 3.36 15.72 11.09
C LEU A 185 4.67 16.18 10.44
N GLU A 186 4.59 17.08 9.46
CA GLU A 186 5.74 17.62 8.75
C GLU A 186 6.58 18.52 9.66
N GLU A 187 5.92 19.36 10.47
CA GLU A 187 6.58 20.22 11.46
C GLU A 187 7.38 19.39 12.48
N VAL A 188 6.76 18.37 13.07
CA VAL A 188 7.41 17.51 14.08
C VAL A 188 8.60 16.77 13.48
N VAL A 189 8.46 16.18 12.28
CA VAL A 189 9.57 15.46 11.63
C VAL A 189 10.74 16.39 11.32
N THR A 190 10.46 17.61 10.88
CA THR A 190 11.49 18.62 10.56
C THR A 190 12.21 19.08 11.84
N ASN A 191 11.48 19.34 12.92
CA ASN A 191 12.05 19.77 14.20
C ASN A 191 12.93 18.69 14.86
N VAL A 192 12.53 17.42 14.78
CA VAL A 192 13.36 16.29 15.24
C VAL A 192 14.64 16.16 14.42
N SER A 193 14.54 16.35 13.09
CA SER A 193 15.71 16.29 12.21
C SER A 193 16.70 17.43 12.47
N CYS A 194 16.19 18.64 12.77
CA CYS A 194 17.03 19.79 13.13
C CYS A 194 17.71 19.63 14.51
N THR A 195 17.01 19.08 15.50
CA THR A 195 17.57 18.88 16.85
C THR A 195 18.64 17.80 16.93
N LEU A 196 18.68 16.87 15.96
CA LEU A 196 19.76 15.88 15.83
C LEU A 196 21.01 16.44 15.12
N LEU A 197 20.95 17.67 14.59
CA LEU A 197 22.03 18.34 13.87
C LEU A 197 22.68 19.50 14.66
N THR A 198 22.20 19.80 15.87
CA THR A 198 22.73 20.83 16.79
C THR A 198 23.41 20.19 17.99
#